data_AF-A0A8S3K4S8-F1
#
_entry.id   AF-A0A8S3K4S8-F1
#
_cell.length_a   1.000
_cell.length_b   1.000
_cell.length_c   1.000
_cell.angle_alpha   90.00
_cell.angle_beta   90.00
_cell.angle_gamma   90.00
#
_symmetry.space_group_name_H-M   'P 1'
#
loop_
_entity.id
_entity.type
_entity.pdbx_description
1 polymer ?
#
loop_
_entity_poly.entity_id
_entity_poly.type
_entity_poly.pdbx_seq_one_letter_code
_entity_poly.pdbx_strand_id
1 'polypeptide(L)'
;QDVSLVVAHELAHQWFGNLVTMQWWNDLWLNEDNFASWIEFLAVDYVYPEFDIWTQFVSDTLATCMVPDALHNSHPIEMSIEKPTEIDEIFDEITYGKGSSVIRLIHAYIGSEAFRRGLSNYLA
;
A
#
# COMPACT_ATOMS: atom_id res chain seq x y z
N GLN A 1 -4.37 -17.14 0.16
CA GLN A 1 -2.90 -17.10 -0.05
C GLN A 1 -2.27 -16.25 1.05
N ASP A 2 -2.88 -16.27 2.24
CA ASP A 2 -2.91 -15.07 3.09
C ASP A 2 -1.70 -15.01 4.00
N VAL A 3 -1.20 -16.17 4.45
CA VAL A 3 0.05 -16.25 5.20
C VAL A 3 1.22 -15.72 4.37
N SER A 4 1.27 -16.03 3.07
CA SER A 4 2.32 -15.55 2.17
C SER A 4 2.26 -14.03 1.98
N LEU A 5 1.05 -13.48 1.81
CA LEU A 5 0.83 -12.04 1.72
C LEU A 5 1.26 -11.33 3.01
N VAL A 6 0.79 -11.79 4.17
CA VAL A 6 1.15 -11.18 5.47
C VAL A 6 2.65 -11.25 5.70
N VAL A 7 3.31 -12.40 5.45
CA VAL A 7 4.77 -12.49 5.60
C VAL A 7 5.49 -11.52 4.67
N ALA A 8 5.03 -11.38 3.43
CA ALA A 8 5.63 -10.44 2.48
C ALA A 8 5.39 -8.97 2.89
N HIS A 9 4.23 -8.65 3.44
CA HIS A 9 3.88 -7.34 4.00
C HIS A 9 4.86 -6.94 5.12
N GLU A 10 5.00 -7.79 6.14
CA GLU A 10 5.88 -7.53 7.28
C GLU A 10 7.37 -7.47 6.90
N LEU A 11 7.75 -8.19 5.84
CA LEU A 11 9.10 -8.08 5.27
C LEU A 11 9.31 -6.76 4.52
N ALA A 12 8.29 -6.22 3.86
CA ALA A 12 8.38 -4.92 3.20
C ALA A 12 8.68 -3.81 4.23
N HIS A 13 8.12 -3.92 5.44
CA HIS A 13 8.34 -2.96 6.51
C HIS A 13 9.80 -2.83 6.96
N GLN A 14 10.64 -3.82 6.68
CA GLN A 14 12.06 -3.74 7.00
C GLN A 14 12.74 -2.57 6.26
N TRP A 15 12.21 -2.16 5.10
CA TRP A 15 12.63 -0.96 4.37
C TRP A 15 11.68 0.23 4.58
N PHE A 16 10.37 0.02 4.45
CA PHE A 16 9.35 1.08 4.52
C PHE A 16 8.62 1.04 5.86
N GLY A 17 8.98 1.94 6.79
CA GLY A 17 8.53 1.86 8.19
C GLY A 17 9.70 1.80 9.15
N ASN A 18 10.60 0.82 8.98
CA ASN A 18 11.74 0.62 9.87
C ASN A 18 12.99 1.42 9.45
N LEU A 19 13.47 1.24 8.22
CA LEU A 19 14.66 1.97 7.74
C LEU A 19 14.33 3.44 7.47
N VAL A 20 13.22 3.68 6.78
CA VAL A 20 12.66 5.01 6.55
C VAL A 20 11.34 5.11 7.30
N THR A 21 11.32 5.89 8.37
CA THR A 21 10.12 6.13 9.18
C THR A 21 9.55 7.51 8.87
N MET A 22 8.22 7.59 8.70
CA MET A 22 7.48 8.83 8.55
C MET A 22 7.81 9.80 9.69
N GLN A 23 7.81 11.11 9.39
CA GLN A 23 8.05 12.12 10.42
C GLN A 23 6.85 12.26 11.35
N TRP A 24 5.64 12.04 10.82
CA TRP A 24 4.39 12.13 11.54
C TRP A 24 3.30 11.27 10.88
N TRP A 25 2.21 11.03 11.61
CA TRP A 25 1.14 10.09 11.22
C TRP A 25 0.33 10.50 9.99
N ASN A 26 0.42 11.76 9.54
CA ASN A 26 -0.17 12.20 8.28
C ASN A 26 0.47 11.49 7.06
N ASP A 27 1.69 10.99 7.21
CA ASP A 27 2.42 10.25 6.17
C ASP A 27 2.35 8.73 6.39
N LEU A 28 1.43 8.22 7.23
CA LEU A 28 1.26 6.78 7.46
C LEU A 28 1.04 6.01 6.16
N TRP A 29 0.23 6.58 5.27
CA TRP A 29 -0.04 6.02 3.94
C TRP A 29 1.25 5.71 3.15
N LEU A 30 2.33 6.45 3.40
CA LEU A 30 3.60 6.32 2.69
C LEU A 30 4.45 5.16 3.22
N ASN A 31 4.24 4.76 4.47
CA ASN A 31 5.06 3.75 5.14
C ASN A 31 4.37 2.41 5.30
N GLU A 32 3.13 2.41 5.77
CA GLU A 32 2.41 1.17 6.02
C GLU A 32 1.51 0.77 4.86
N ASP A 33 0.65 1.68 4.42
CA ASP A 33 -0.55 1.22 3.73
C ASP A 33 -0.40 1.10 2.22
N ASN A 34 0.46 1.92 1.60
CA ASN A 34 0.54 1.94 0.13
C ASN A 34 1.69 1.09 -0.40
N PHE A 35 2.88 1.21 0.19
CA PHE A 35 4.06 0.50 -0.29
C PHE A 35 4.14 -0.93 0.22
N ALA A 36 3.90 -1.18 1.52
CA ALA A 36 3.95 -2.56 2.04
C ALA A 36 2.83 -3.41 1.42
N SER A 37 1.58 -2.89 1.39
CA SER A 37 0.46 -3.57 0.73
C SER A 37 0.58 -3.68 -0.78
N TRP A 38 1.45 -2.93 -1.47
CA TRP A 38 1.73 -3.18 -2.88
C TRP A 38 2.87 -4.20 -3.06
N ILE A 39 3.92 -4.10 -2.24
CA ILE A 39 5.08 -5.00 -2.27
C ILE A 39 4.67 -6.43 -1.90
N GLU A 40 3.70 -6.64 -1.01
CA GLU A 40 3.24 -7.99 -0.66
C GLU A 40 2.75 -8.76 -1.90
N PHE A 41 1.94 -8.13 -2.76
CA PHE A 41 1.43 -8.74 -3.98
C PHE A 41 2.55 -8.95 -4.98
N LEU A 42 3.43 -7.95 -5.15
CA LEU A 42 4.59 -8.07 -6.05
C LEU A 42 5.52 -9.22 -5.65
N ALA A 43 5.82 -9.34 -4.36
CA ALA A 43 6.72 -10.36 -3.83
C ALA A 43 6.10 -11.76 -3.94
N VAL A 44 4.81 -11.91 -3.61
CA VAL A 44 4.10 -13.19 -3.75
C VAL A 44 3.99 -13.58 -5.22
N ASP A 45 3.68 -12.66 -6.13
CA ASP A 45 3.65 -12.91 -7.58
C ASP A 45 5.00 -13.38 -8.12
N TYR A 46 6.09 -12.79 -7.61
CA TYR A 46 7.45 -13.17 -8.02
C TYR A 46 7.86 -14.56 -7.50
N VAL A 47 7.51 -14.91 -6.26
CA VAL A 47 7.90 -16.18 -5.64
C VAL A 47 6.97 -17.33 -6.03
N TYR A 48 5.68 -17.06 -6.17
CA TYR A 48 4.61 -18.02 -6.46
C TYR A 48 3.73 -17.53 -7.64
N PRO A 49 4.27 -17.44 -8.87
CA PRO A 49 3.52 -16.94 -10.03
C PRO A 49 2.28 -17.77 -10.37
N GLU A 50 2.22 -19.03 -9.94
CA GLU A 50 1.07 -19.92 -10.11
C GLU A 50 -0.17 -19.50 -9.28
N PHE A 51 -0.02 -18.60 -8.30
CA PHE A 51 -1.12 -18.14 -7.47
C PHE A 51 -2.04 -17.13 -8.17
N ASP A 52 -1.55 -16.48 -9.23
CA ASP A 52 -2.27 -15.41 -9.94
C ASP A 52 -2.81 -14.33 -8.98
N ILE A 53 -1.94 -13.88 -8.07
CA ILE A 53 -2.29 -13.01 -6.94
C ILE A 53 -2.86 -11.66 -7.38
N TRP A 54 -2.52 -11.21 -8.60
CA TRP A 54 -3.06 -9.96 -9.16
C TRP A 54 -4.53 -10.06 -9.56
N THR A 55 -5.03 -11.25 -9.89
CA THR A 55 -6.47 -11.47 -10.06
C THR A 55 -7.18 -11.33 -8.72
N GLN A 56 -6.59 -11.88 -7.65
CA GLN A 56 -7.10 -11.70 -6.28
C GLN A 56 -7.06 -10.23 -5.85
N PHE A 57 -5.99 -9.48 -6.15
CA PHE A 57 -5.89 -8.04 -5.86
C PHE A 57 -7.07 -7.25 -6.44
N VAL A 58 -7.50 -7.59 -7.68
CA VAL A 58 -8.61 -6.88 -8.33
C VAL A 58 -9.93 -7.12 -7.60
N SER A 59 -10.21 -8.34 -7.14
CA SER A 59 -11.45 -8.65 -6.44
C SER A 59 -11.45 -8.19 -4.99
N ASP A 60 -10.34 -8.39 -4.28
CA ASP A 60 -10.31 -8.32 -2.82
C ASP A 60 -9.81 -6.96 -2.31
N THR A 61 -9.07 -6.21 -3.14
CA THR A 61 -8.49 -4.92 -2.77
C THR A 61 -9.06 -3.78 -3.60
N LEU A 62 -9.02 -3.87 -4.93
CA LEU A 62 -9.46 -2.79 -5.81
C LEU A 62 -10.99 -2.63 -5.81
N ALA A 63 -11.73 -3.72 -5.99
CA ALA A 63 -13.19 -3.66 -6.08
C ALA A 63 -13.83 -3.31 -4.73
N THR A 64 -13.25 -3.78 -3.63
CA THR A 64 -13.72 -3.51 -2.26
C THR A 64 -13.51 -2.05 -1.90
N CYS A 65 -12.31 -1.48 -2.11
CA CYS A 65 -12.03 -0.09 -1.74
C CYS A 65 -12.80 0.94 -2.58
N MET A 66 -13.21 0.61 -3.81
CA MET A 66 -14.04 1.49 -4.66
C MET A 66 -15.42 1.76 -4.07
N VAL A 67 -15.96 0.85 -3.25
CA VAL A 67 -17.28 1.02 -2.63
C VAL A 67 -17.29 2.16 -1.61
N PRO A 68 -16.43 2.17 -0.57
CA PRO A 68 -16.35 3.29 0.37
C PRO A 68 -15.85 4.57 -0.31
N ASP A 69 -14.98 4.50 -1.33
CA ASP A 69 -14.48 5.68 -2.03
C ASP A 69 -15.55 6.42 -2.85
N ALA A 70 -16.63 5.72 -3.24
CA ALA A 70 -17.75 6.30 -3.94
C ALA A 70 -18.76 7.00 -3.02
N LEU A 71 -18.63 6.88 -1.69
CA LEU A 71 -19.55 7.46 -0.72
C LEU A 71 -19.17 8.91 -0.36
N HIS A 72 -20.16 9.72 0.00
CA HIS A 72 -19.93 11.12 0.38
C HIS A 72 -19.15 11.27 1.70
N ASN A 73 -19.22 10.27 2.57
CA ASN A 73 -18.47 10.22 3.82
C ASN A 73 -17.09 9.54 3.68
N SER A 74 -16.59 9.38 2.45
CA SER A 74 -15.21 8.98 2.19
C SER A 74 -14.22 10.09 2.60
N HIS A 75 -12.92 9.78 2.54
CA HIS A 75 -11.84 10.72 2.81
C HIS A 75 -10.69 10.59 1.82
N PRO A 76 -9.82 11.62 1.70
CA PRO A 76 -8.58 11.54 0.93
C PRO A 76 -7.60 10.54 1.56
N ILE A 77 -6.68 9.99 0.74
CA ILE A 77 -5.59 9.10 1.23
C ILE A 77 -4.68 9.84 2.22
N GLU A 78 -4.36 11.10 1.93
CA GLU A 78 -3.61 11.96 2.82
C GLU A 78 -4.57 12.72 3.74
N MET A 79 -4.49 12.48 5.05
CA MET A 79 -5.27 13.18 6.06
C MET A 79 -4.37 13.86 7.10
N SER A 80 -4.76 15.06 7.51
CA SER A 80 -4.08 15.77 8.59
C SER A 80 -4.47 15.17 9.93
N ILE A 81 -3.50 14.58 10.65
CA ILE A 81 -3.69 14.06 12.00
C ILE A 81 -3.14 15.06 13.01
N GLU A 82 -4.02 15.63 13.83
CA GLU A 82 -3.65 16.53 14.92
C GLU A 82 -3.53 15.80 16.24
N LYS A 83 -4.32 14.73 16.45
CA LYS A 83 -4.37 13.98 17.71
C LYS A 83 -4.12 12.49 17.49
N PRO A 84 -3.40 11.81 18.40
CA PRO A 84 -3.21 10.37 18.32
C PRO A 84 -4.49 9.53 18.30
N THR A 85 -5.60 10.06 18.82
CA THR A 85 -6.90 9.38 18.79
C THR A 85 -7.53 9.30 17.40
N GLU A 86 -7.05 10.10 16.45
CA GLU A 86 -7.50 10.13 15.05
C GLU A 86 -6.73 9.09 14.20
N ILE A 87 -5.72 8.43 14.77
CA ILE A 87 -4.92 7.41 14.08
C ILE A 87 -5.78 6.19 13.72
N ASP A 88 -6.67 5.76 14.60
CA ASP A 88 -7.55 4.62 14.32
C ASP A 88 -8.51 4.88 13.13
N GLU A 89 -8.77 6.15 12.81
CA GLU A 89 -9.65 6.54 11.71
C GLU A 89 -8.97 6.41 10.32
N ILE A 90 -7.64 6.38 10.27
CA ILE A 90 -6.90 6.20 9.00
C ILE A 90 -6.58 4.74 8.68
N PHE A 91 -6.75 3.82 9.64
CA PHE A 91 -6.57 2.39 9.42
C PHE A 91 -7.82 1.76 8.77
N ASP A 92 -8.06 2.06 7.49
CA ASP A 92 -9.28 1.67 6.78
C ASP A 92 -9.06 1.19 5.34
N GLU A 93 -10.13 0.72 4.69
CA GLU A 93 -10.07 0.21 3.31
C GLU A 93 -9.65 1.28 2.28
N ILE A 94 -9.83 2.57 2.58
CA ILE A 94 -9.37 3.65 1.71
C ILE A 94 -7.85 3.73 1.77
N THR A 95 -7.27 3.83 2.96
CA THR A 95 -5.82 3.99 3.10
C THR A 95 -5.07 2.78 2.54
N TYR A 96 -5.50 1.55 2.87
CA TYR A 96 -4.87 0.33 2.34
C TYR A 96 -5.21 0.06 0.86
N GLY A 97 -6.50 0.00 0.55
CA GLY A 97 -6.97 -0.49 -0.75
C GLY A 97 -6.79 0.52 -1.87
N LYS A 98 -7.24 1.77 -1.66
CA LYS A 98 -7.07 2.85 -2.65
C LYS A 98 -5.61 3.22 -2.78
N GLY A 99 -4.88 3.27 -1.66
CA GLY A 99 -3.47 3.56 -1.61
C GLY A 99 -2.59 2.63 -2.45
N SER A 100 -2.64 1.32 -2.16
CA SER A 100 -1.94 0.30 -2.94
C SER A 100 -2.37 0.28 -4.42
N SER A 101 -3.65 0.56 -4.70
CA SER A 101 -4.18 0.67 -6.07
C SER A 101 -3.59 1.86 -6.84
N VAL A 102 -3.41 3.01 -6.20
CA VAL A 102 -2.73 4.18 -6.79
C VAL A 102 -1.26 3.88 -7.03
N ILE A 103 -0.56 3.20 -6.12
CA ILE A 103 0.83 2.79 -6.34
C ILE A 103 0.94 1.83 -7.53
N ARG A 104 0.04 0.86 -7.65
CA ARG A 104 -0.04 -0.04 -8.80
C ARG A 104 -0.22 0.73 -10.11
N LEU A 105 -1.10 1.74 -10.12
CA LEU A 105 -1.31 2.62 -11.27
C LEU A 105 -0.04 3.39 -11.62
N ILE A 106 0.63 4.00 -10.65
CA ILE A 106 1.86 4.76 -10.85
C ILE A 106 2.97 3.85 -11.39
N HIS A 107 3.15 2.67 -10.80
CA HIS A 107 4.11 1.67 -11.25
C HIS A 107 3.86 1.27 -12.71
N ALA A 108 2.61 1.02 -13.09
CA ALA A 108 2.24 0.71 -14.46
C ALA A 108 2.47 1.89 -15.42
N TYR A 109 2.25 3.12 -14.96
CA TYR A 109 2.40 4.33 -15.75
C TYR A 109 3.87 4.69 -16.02
N ILE A 110 4.73 4.67 -15.00
CA ILE A 110 6.14 5.07 -15.13
C ILE A 110 7.07 3.92 -15.52
N GLY A 111 6.62 2.67 -15.35
CA GLY A 111 7.36 1.46 -15.65
C GLY A 111 8.28 1.00 -14.50
N SER A 112 8.53 -0.30 -14.47
CA SER A 112 9.23 -0.98 -13.36
C SER A 112 10.66 -0.47 -13.13
N GLU A 113 11.40 -0.17 -14.19
CA GLU A 113 12.79 0.32 -14.06
C GLU A 113 12.84 1.71 -13.41
N ALA A 114 12.00 2.64 -13.88
CA ALA A 114 11.94 3.99 -13.34
C ALA A 114 11.43 3.99 -11.90
N PHE A 115 10.41 3.18 -11.60
CA PHE A 115 9.86 3.03 -10.27
C PHE A 115 10.89 2.47 -9.28
N ARG A 116 11.59 1.38 -9.64
CA ARG A 116 12.65 0.79 -8.81
C ARG A 116 13.79 1.76 -8.53
N ARG A 117 14.19 2.55 -9.54
CA ARG A 117 15.20 3.60 -9.36
C ARG A 117 14.71 4.71 -8.42
N GLY A 118 13.45 5.12 -8.55
CA GLY A 118 12.81 6.07 -7.63
C GLY A 118 12.83 5.58 -6.19
N LEU A 119 12.41 4.33 -5.96
CA LEU A 119 12.46 3.70 -4.64
C LEU A 119 13.87 3.60 -4.08
N SER A 120 14.84 3.20 -4.91
CA SER A 120 16.24 3.08 -4.49
C SER A 120 16.81 4.43 -4.07
N ASN A 121 16.41 5.52 -4.74
CA ASN A 121 16.82 6.87 -4.37
C ASN A 121 16.09 7.39 -3.13
N TYR A 122 14.85 6.96 -2.89
CA TYR A 122 14.09 7.33 -1.69
C TYR A 122 14.65 6.67 -0.42
N LEU A 123 15.13 5.42 -0.54
CA LEU A 123 15.68 4.63 0.57
C LEU A 123 17.18 4.89 0.86
N ALA A 124 17.89 5.58 -0.03
CA ALA A 124 19.34 5.82 0.06
C ALA A 124 19.67 7.02 0.97
#